data_AF-A0A938D557-F1
#
_entry.id   AF-A0A938D557-F1
#
_cell.length_a   1.000
_cell.length_b   1.000
_cell.length_c   1.000
_cell.angle_alpha   90.00
_cell.angle_beta   90.00
_cell.angle_gamma   90.00
#
_symmetry.space_group_name_H-M   'P 1'
#
loop_
_entity.id
_entity.type
_entity.pdbx_description
1 polymer ?
#
loop_
_entity_poly.entity_id
_entity_poly.type
_entity_poly.pdbx_seq_one_letter_code
_entity_poly.pdbx_strand_id
1 'polypeptide(L)'
;MSTRSLFHSLSLSAVLALSVLFLSTLSPLVASAQEAEPAQDLSMGTEANAAPAVLTAETAQVGQGYLAATFDQWEQRCEKTAEGKDPCQLFQLLKDADGNAVSEFSVFALPPGGKAAAGATVVVPLETLLTKSLTIKIDTAEAKLYPFTFCTQIGCIARVGFTAEEVEQFKKGGKATVTVVPAAAPDTAVNLDVSLKGFTAGFEAVAATLAE
;
A
#
# COMPACT_ATOMS: atom_id res chain seq x y z
N MET A 1 29.45 -51.85 37.46
CA MET A 1 29.57 -51.91 35.99
C MET A 1 29.64 -50.46 35.49
N SER A 2 30.86 -49.88 35.55
CA SER A 2 31.75 -49.57 34.42
C SER A 2 31.39 -48.23 33.74
N THR A 3 31.80 -47.05 34.22
CA THR A 3 33.06 -46.30 33.97
C THR A 3 33.59 -46.25 32.53
N ARG A 4 33.80 -45.00 32.03
CA ARG A 4 34.86 -44.44 31.14
C ARG A 4 34.34 -43.11 30.55
N SER A 5 34.75 -41.91 30.98
CA SER A 5 36.03 -41.21 30.76
C SER A 5 36.42 -41.08 29.29
N LEU A 6 36.59 -39.85 28.78
CA LEU A 6 37.86 -39.37 28.21
C LEU A 6 37.80 -37.89 27.81
N PHE A 7 38.72 -37.14 28.40
CA PHE A 7 39.12 -35.76 28.12
C PHE A 7 39.79 -35.65 26.74
N HIS A 8 39.72 -34.48 26.10
CA HIS A 8 40.72 -34.02 25.13
C HIS A 8 41.10 -32.57 25.40
N SER A 9 42.32 -32.42 25.89
CA SER A 9 43.11 -31.20 26.00
C SER A 9 44.08 -31.15 24.83
N LEU A 10 44.22 -30.01 24.16
CA LEU A 10 45.41 -29.71 23.36
C LEU A 10 45.77 -28.23 23.49
N SER A 11 46.91 -28.05 24.13
CA SER A 11 47.72 -26.86 24.38
C SER A 11 48.36 -26.32 23.11
N LEU A 12 48.47 -24.99 23.00
CA LEU A 12 49.35 -24.34 22.03
C LEU A 12 50.38 -23.48 22.77
N SER A 13 51.64 -23.88 22.68
CA SER A 13 52.80 -23.28 23.34
C SER A 13 53.37 -22.10 22.54
N ALA A 14 53.99 -21.18 23.29
CA ALA A 14 54.68 -19.96 22.90
C ALA A 14 55.93 -20.18 22.02
N VAL A 15 56.29 -19.16 21.23
CA VAL A 15 57.67 -18.94 20.73
C VAL A 15 58.05 -17.47 20.86
N LEU A 16 59.28 -17.28 21.31
CA LEU A 16 59.94 -16.07 21.83
C LEU A 16 60.77 -15.34 20.74
N ALA A 17 60.82 -14.01 20.85
CA ALA A 17 61.94 -13.08 20.61
C ALA A 17 62.68 -13.03 19.24
N LEU A 18 62.77 -11.82 18.66
CA LEU A 18 64.07 -11.21 18.31
C LEU A 18 63.96 -9.69 18.08
N SER A 19 64.72 -8.92 18.84
CA SER A 19 64.90 -7.47 18.77
C SER A 19 65.90 -7.08 17.66
N VAL A 20 65.51 -6.17 16.77
CA VAL A 20 66.40 -5.57 15.75
C VAL A 20 66.49 -4.07 15.97
N LEU A 21 67.69 -3.59 16.30
CA LEU A 21 68.08 -2.17 16.33
C LEU A 21 68.29 -1.70 14.89
N PHE A 22 67.49 -0.72 14.44
CA PHE A 22 67.74 -0.01 13.18
C PHE A 22 68.14 1.44 13.47
N LEU A 23 69.36 1.80 13.09
CA LEU A 23 69.89 3.16 13.10
C LEU A 23 69.17 4.02 12.05
N SER A 24 68.67 5.18 12.47
CA SER A 24 67.93 6.15 11.66
C SER A 24 68.87 6.95 10.75
N THR A 25 68.75 6.80 9.43
CA THR A 25 69.34 7.73 8.46
C THR A 25 68.31 8.82 8.11
N LEU A 26 68.74 10.08 8.26
CA LEU A 26 67.98 11.28 7.91
C LEU A 26 67.78 11.35 6.39
N SER A 27 66.52 11.41 5.94
CA SER A 27 66.14 11.94 4.63
C SER A 27 65.16 13.11 4.83
N PRO A 28 65.34 14.24 4.13
CA PRO A 28 64.48 15.41 4.30
C PRO A 28 63.08 15.11 3.73
N LEU A 29 62.05 15.38 4.54
CA LEU A 29 60.67 15.41 4.07
C LEU A 29 60.55 16.47 2.97
N VAL A 30 60.24 16.02 1.76
CA VAL A 30 59.57 16.86 0.77
C VAL A 30 58.12 16.97 1.24
N ALA A 31 57.73 18.17 1.69
CA ALA A 31 56.36 18.46 2.02
C ALA A 31 55.50 18.38 0.75
N SER A 32 54.77 17.28 0.57
CA SER A 32 53.58 17.30 -0.28
C SER A 32 52.53 18.10 0.47
N ALA A 33 52.24 19.31 -0.02
CA ALA A 33 51.03 20.04 0.33
C ALA A 33 49.84 19.20 -0.17
N GLN A 34 49.36 18.31 0.70
CA GLN A 34 48.06 17.70 0.54
C GLN A 34 47.05 18.72 1.05
N GLU A 35 46.52 19.50 0.11
CA GLU A 35 45.32 20.29 0.32
C GLU A 35 44.21 19.27 0.63
N ALA A 36 43.94 19.10 1.92
CA ALA A 36 42.85 18.29 2.39
C ALA A 36 41.55 18.98 1.98
N GLU A 37 40.89 18.48 0.94
CA GLU A 37 39.48 18.78 0.71
C GLU A 37 38.70 18.45 1.98
N PRO A 38 37.92 19.39 2.53
CA PRO A 38 37.14 19.12 3.72
C PRO A 38 36.07 18.10 3.38
N ALA A 39 36.02 17.05 4.20
CA ALA A 39 35.05 15.97 4.19
C ALA A 39 33.63 16.43 3.78
N GLN A 40 33.23 16.09 2.55
CA GLN A 40 31.84 16.07 2.13
C GLN A 40 31.36 14.61 2.05
N ASP A 41 31.42 13.92 3.19
CA ASP A 41 30.72 12.64 3.39
C ASP A 41 29.91 12.71 4.69
N LEU A 42 29.20 13.82 4.85
CA LEU A 42 28.27 14.01 5.94
C LEU A 42 26.88 14.20 5.33
N SER A 43 26.01 13.21 5.57
CA SER A 43 24.60 13.32 5.25
C SER A 43 23.97 14.46 6.04
N MET A 44 23.36 15.42 5.35
CA MET A 44 22.69 16.57 5.96
C MET A 44 21.31 16.22 6.56
N GLY A 45 20.93 14.94 6.53
CA GLY A 45 19.60 14.50 6.92
C GLY A 45 18.51 14.99 5.95
N THR A 46 17.33 14.37 6.05
CA THR A 46 16.09 14.89 5.49
C THR A 46 15.15 15.21 6.64
N GLU A 47 14.29 16.21 6.46
CA GLU A 47 13.31 16.57 7.49
C GLU A 47 12.41 15.36 7.79
N ALA A 48 12.38 14.94 9.06
CA ALA A 48 11.60 13.79 9.51
C ALA A 48 10.08 13.94 9.29
N ASN A 49 9.63 15.15 8.98
CA ASN A 49 8.23 15.53 8.84
C ASN A 49 7.83 15.91 7.41
N ALA A 50 8.68 15.66 6.39
CA ALA A 50 8.21 15.75 5.02
C ALA A 50 7.11 14.69 4.83
N ALA A 51 5.86 15.16 4.67
CA ALA A 51 4.76 14.26 4.33
C ALA A 51 5.14 13.48 3.06
N PRO A 52 4.86 12.18 2.96
CA PRO A 52 5.12 11.42 1.74
C PRO A 52 4.48 12.17 0.57
N ALA A 53 5.30 12.59 -0.39
CA ALA A 53 4.79 13.25 -1.57
C ALA A 53 3.88 12.26 -2.31
N VAL A 54 2.61 12.65 -2.53
CA VAL A 54 1.72 11.88 -3.41
C VAL A 54 2.31 11.96 -4.81
N LEU A 55 2.65 10.81 -5.38
CA LEU A 55 3.22 10.76 -6.72
C LEU A 55 2.16 11.17 -7.75
N THR A 56 2.63 11.84 -8.80
CA THR A 56 1.89 12.20 -10.02
C THR A 56 2.35 11.32 -11.18
N ALA A 57 1.69 11.42 -12.34
CA ALA A 57 2.07 10.65 -13.53
C ALA A 57 3.51 10.97 -13.99
N GLU A 58 3.98 12.18 -13.75
CA GLU A 58 5.30 12.69 -14.10
C GLU A 58 6.39 12.22 -13.14
N THR A 59 6.06 12.06 -11.85
CA THR A 59 7.04 11.71 -10.80
C THR A 59 7.09 10.22 -10.49
N ALA A 60 6.08 9.44 -10.90
CA ALA A 60 6.02 8.02 -10.65
C ALA A 60 6.98 7.22 -11.56
N GLN A 61 7.69 6.27 -10.97
CA GLN A 61 8.48 5.27 -11.69
C GLN A 61 7.65 4.01 -11.95
N VAL A 62 8.06 3.20 -12.93
CA VAL A 62 7.39 1.92 -13.26
C VAL A 62 7.21 1.05 -12.00
N GLY A 63 6.01 0.53 -11.79
CA GLY A 63 5.61 -0.25 -10.63
C GLY A 63 5.14 0.59 -9.43
N GLN A 64 5.13 1.93 -9.53
CA GLN A 64 4.62 2.80 -8.48
C GLN A 64 3.20 3.26 -8.76
N GLY A 65 2.39 3.32 -7.70
CA GLY A 65 1.09 3.97 -7.72
C GLY A 65 1.20 5.50 -7.71
N TYR A 66 0.30 6.19 -8.40
CA TYR A 66 0.20 7.64 -8.42
C TYR A 66 -1.25 8.12 -8.45
N LEU A 67 -1.46 9.37 -8.02
CA LEU A 67 -2.74 10.05 -8.12
C LEU A 67 -2.83 10.77 -9.46
N ALA A 68 -3.75 10.35 -10.32
CA ALA A 68 -3.95 10.96 -11.63
C ALA A 68 -4.92 12.14 -11.58
N ALA A 69 -6.01 12.00 -10.81
CA ALA A 69 -7.04 13.03 -10.69
C ALA A 69 -7.88 12.83 -9.44
N THR A 70 -8.63 13.87 -9.06
CA THR A 70 -9.61 13.83 -7.96
C THR A 70 -10.96 14.35 -8.43
N PHE A 71 -12.03 13.66 -8.04
CA PHE A 71 -13.42 13.95 -8.36
C PHE A 71 -14.23 13.99 -7.07
N ASP A 72 -14.34 15.16 -6.47
CA ASP A 72 -14.88 15.33 -5.11
C ASP A 72 -14.15 14.46 -4.08
N GLN A 73 -14.75 13.36 -3.62
CA GLN A 73 -14.16 12.42 -2.66
C GLN A 73 -13.51 11.21 -3.32
N TRP A 74 -13.60 11.10 -4.65
CA TRP A 74 -13.00 10.01 -5.40
C TRP A 74 -11.61 10.40 -5.91
N GLU A 75 -10.69 9.45 -5.83
CA GLU A 75 -9.34 9.57 -6.36
C GLU A 75 -9.16 8.57 -7.50
N GLN A 76 -8.76 9.04 -8.68
CA GLN A 76 -8.27 8.16 -9.73
C GLN A 76 -6.81 7.82 -9.41
N ARG A 77 -6.59 6.58 -8.98
CA ARG A 77 -5.26 6.05 -8.65
C ARG A 77 -4.83 5.09 -9.74
N CYS A 78 -3.64 5.28 -10.26
CA CYS A 78 -3.09 4.49 -11.37
C CYS A 78 -1.75 3.88 -10.98
N GLU A 79 -1.34 2.82 -11.67
CA GLU A 79 -0.02 2.21 -11.51
C GLU A 79 0.82 2.45 -12.76
N LYS A 80 2.02 3.02 -12.59
CA LYS A 80 2.91 3.34 -13.71
C LYS A 80 3.43 2.06 -14.37
N THR A 81 3.23 1.93 -15.67
CA THR A 81 3.67 0.79 -16.49
C THR A 81 4.81 1.20 -17.43
N ALA A 82 5.56 0.22 -17.92
CA ALA A 82 6.61 0.48 -18.92
C ALA A 82 6.02 0.76 -20.30
N GLU A 83 4.82 0.25 -20.57
CA GLU A 83 4.09 0.33 -21.84
C GLU A 83 3.31 1.64 -22.01
N GLY A 84 3.22 2.46 -20.95
CA GLY A 84 2.46 3.71 -20.94
C GLY A 84 0.95 3.53 -20.90
N LYS A 85 0.48 2.31 -20.60
CA LYS A 85 -0.94 1.93 -20.47
C LYS A 85 -1.23 1.64 -19.01
N ASP A 86 -1.26 2.70 -18.22
CA ASP A 86 -1.34 2.61 -16.77
C ASP A 86 -2.75 2.16 -16.34
N PRO A 87 -2.92 0.99 -15.67
CA PRO A 87 -4.21 0.60 -15.15
C PRO A 87 -4.61 1.52 -14.00
N CYS A 88 -5.85 1.98 -14.02
CA CYS A 88 -6.40 2.86 -13.02
C CYS A 88 -7.60 2.25 -12.29
N GLN A 89 -7.82 2.71 -11.07
CA GLN A 89 -9.00 2.46 -10.26
C GLN A 89 -9.49 3.75 -9.63
N LEU A 90 -10.79 3.82 -9.35
CA LEU A 90 -11.41 4.91 -8.64
C LEU A 90 -11.53 4.53 -7.16
N PHE A 91 -10.90 5.31 -6.30
CA PHE A 91 -10.74 5.01 -4.88
C PHE A 91 -11.49 6.02 -4.00
N GLN A 92 -12.10 5.53 -2.92
CA GLN A 92 -12.59 6.36 -1.83
C GLN A 92 -12.22 5.71 -0.48
N LEU A 93 -11.66 6.50 0.44
CA LEU A 93 -11.44 6.09 1.82
C LEU A 93 -12.72 6.36 2.62
N LEU A 94 -13.33 5.29 3.12
CA LEU A 94 -14.55 5.35 3.90
C LEU A 94 -14.23 5.54 5.37
N LYS A 95 -14.99 6.43 5.99
CA LYS A 95 -14.82 6.82 7.39
C LYS A 95 -16.08 6.52 8.21
N ASP A 96 -15.89 6.30 9.51
CA ASP A 96 -17.01 6.24 10.45
C ASP A 96 -17.53 7.65 10.81
N ALA A 97 -18.53 7.69 11.69
CA ALA A 97 -19.15 8.93 12.15
C ALA A 97 -18.20 9.85 12.92
N ASP A 98 -17.13 9.30 13.50
CA ASP A 98 -16.10 10.04 14.23
C ASP A 98 -14.97 10.52 13.30
N GLY A 99 -15.01 10.15 12.02
CA GLY A 99 -14.05 10.54 11.00
C GLY A 99 -12.82 9.62 10.91
N ASN A 100 -12.82 8.48 11.60
CA ASN A 100 -11.74 7.51 11.53
C ASN A 100 -11.77 6.76 10.21
N ALA A 101 -10.60 6.47 9.65
CA ALA A 101 -10.49 5.62 8.46
C ALA A 101 -10.87 4.18 8.81
N VAL A 102 -11.85 3.61 8.09
CA VAL A 102 -12.34 2.25 8.37
C VAL A 102 -12.17 1.32 7.18
N SER A 103 -12.53 1.75 5.97
CA SER A 103 -12.57 0.85 4.81
C SER A 103 -12.12 1.54 3.55
N GLU A 104 -11.51 0.80 2.65
CA GLU A 104 -11.12 1.27 1.33
C GLU A 104 -12.09 0.71 0.29
N PHE A 105 -12.61 1.57 -0.58
CA PHE A 105 -13.48 1.19 -1.69
C PHE A 105 -12.81 1.58 -3.00
N SER A 106 -12.35 0.58 -3.76
CA SER A 106 -11.83 0.76 -5.11
C SER A 106 -12.79 0.19 -6.16
N VAL A 107 -13.04 0.94 -7.22
CA VAL A 107 -13.87 0.56 -8.38
C VAL A 107 -13.02 0.59 -9.64
N PHE A 108 -13.16 -0.40 -10.51
CA PHE A 108 -12.51 -0.45 -11.81
C PHE A 108 -13.51 -0.86 -12.89
N ALA A 109 -13.36 -0.30 -14.08
CA ALA A 109 -14.18 -0.69 -15.22
C ALA A 109 -13.78 -2.10 -15.70
N LEU A 110 -14.75 -2.85 -16.23
CA LEU A 110 -14.50 -4.14 -16.85
C LEU A 110 -14.69 -4.05 -18.37
N PRO A 111 -13.95 -4.84 -19.17
CA PRO A 111 -14.22 -4.97 -20.60
C PRO A 111 -15.68 -5.41 -20.87
N PRO A 112 -16.27 -4.99 -22.00
CA PRO A 112 -17.63 -5.37 -22.34
C PRO A 112 -17.78 -6.88 -22.58
N GLY A 113 -19.01 -7.38 -22.44
CA GLY A 113 -19.36 -8.80 -22.70
C GLY A 113 -19.49 -9.67 -21.45
N GLY A 114 -19.15 -9.14 -20.27
CA GLY A 114 -19.41 -9.77 -18.97
C GLY A 114 -20.81 -9.45 -18.40
N LYS A 115 -21.20 -10.19 -17.36
CA LYS A 115 -22.40 -9.86 -16.56
C LYS A 115 -22.22 -8.59 -15.71
N ALA A 116 -20.97 -8.29 -15.35
CA ALA A 116 -20.61 -7.09 -14.60
C ALA A 116 -19.99 -6.07 -15.57
N ALA A 117 -20.42 -4.81 -15.45
CA ALA A 117 -19.85 -3.67 -16.17
C ALA A 117 -18.70 -3.01 -15.40
N ALA A 118 -18.70 -3.17 -14.06
CA ALA A 118 -17.63 -2.72 -13.20
C ALA A 118 -17.30 -3.79 -12.15
N GLY A 119 -16.03 -3.85 -11.77
CA GLY A 119 -15.57 -4.57 -10.59
C GLY A 119 -15.26 -3.61 -9.46
N ALA A 120 -15.29 -4.11 -8.24
CA ALA A 120 -14.79 -3.37 -7.10
C ALA A 120 -14.11 -4.28 -6.07
N THR A 121 -13.19 -3.69 -5.34
CA THR A 121 -12.52 -4.28 -4.20
C THR A 121 -12.86 -3.41 -2.99
N VAL A 122 -13.45 -4.02 -1.97
CA VAL A 122 -13.70 -3.37 -0.69
C VAL A 122 -12.85 -4.05 0.37
N VAL A 123 -11.94 -3.29 0.97
CA VAL A 123 -11.07 -3.76 2.06
C VAL A 123 -11.65 -3.24 3.36
N VAL A 124 -11.97 -4.14 4.28
CA VAL A 124 -12.52 -3.83 5.60
C VAL A 124 -11.54 -4.28 6.69
N PRO A 125 -11.63 -3.74 7.91
CA PRO A 125 -10.70 -4.09 8.97
C PRO A 125 -10.66 -5.59 9.29
N LEU A 126 -9.55 -6.01 9.88
CA LEU A 126 -9.49 -7.28 10.58
C LEU A 126 -10.54 -7.33 11.70
N GLU A 127 -10.85 -8.54 12.16
CA GLU A 127 -11.95 -8.77 13.11
C GLU A 127 -13.35 -8.42 12.56
N THR A 128 -13.51 -8.39 11.23
CA THR A 128 -14.84 -8.38 10.59
C THR A 128 -15.48 -9.78 10.62
N LEU A 129 -16.76 -9.87 10.96
CA LEU A 129 -17.53 -11.10 11.00
C LEU A 129 -17.89 -11.60 9.60
N LEU A 130 -17.09 -12.53 9.09
CA LEU A 130 -17.16 -12.97 7.69
C LEU A 130 -18.51 -13.61 7.32
N THR A 131 -19.17 -14.28 8.26
CA THR A 131 -20.46 -14.97 8.02
C THR A 131 -21.63 -14.02 7.78
N LYS A 132 -21.48 -12.72 8.07
CA LYS A 132 -22.50 -11.70 7.79
C LYS A 132 -22.36 -11.04 6.42
N SER A 133 -21.30 -11.37 5.66
CA SER A 133 -20.96 -10.73 4.38
C SER A 133 -20.77 -9.21 4.47
N LEU A 134 -20.19 -8.62 3.43
CA LEU A 134 -20.27 -7.18 3.21
C LEU A 134 -21.66 -6.86 2.65
N THR A 135 -22.31 -5.80 3.12
CA THR A 135 -23.56 -5.32 2.50
C THR A 135 -23.30 -4.00 1.78
N ILE A 136 -23.82 -3.84 0.56
CA ILE A 136 -23.82 -2.56 -0.16
C ILE A 136 -25.24 -2.20 -0.53
N LYS A 137 -25.61 -0.95 -0.29
CA LYS A 137 -26.90 -0.37 -0.66
C LYS A 137 -26.69 0.96 -1.38
N ILE A 138 -27.30 1.15 -2.55
CA ILE A 138 -27.24 2.40 -3.32
C ILE A 138 -28.55 3.16 -3.07
N ASP A 139 -28.47 4.33 -2.44
CA ASP A 139 -29.59 5.15 -1.99
C ASP A 139 -30.71 4.32 -1.32
N THR A 140 -31.86 4.19 -1.99
CA THR A 140 -33.03 3.44 -1.51
C THR A 140 -33.19 2.09 -2.19
N ALA A 141 -32.26 1.68 -3.05
CA ALA A 141 -32.31 0.37 -3.71
C ALA A 141 -32.20 -0.77 -2.71
N GLU A 142 -32.53 -1.99 -3.14
CA GLU A 142 -32.37 -3.17 -2.33
C GLU A 142 -30.88 -3.41 -2.02
N ALA A 143 -30.59 -3.71 -0.76
CA ALA A 143 -29.22 -3.99 -0.33
C ALA A 143 -28.77 -5.35 -0.85
N LYS A 144 -27.52 -5.45 -1.29
CA LYS A 144 -26.92 -6.69 -1.77
C LYS A 144 -25.80 -7.16 -0.87
N LEU A 145 -25.67 -8.47 -0.75
CA LEU A 145 -24.68 -9.15 0.09
C LEU A 145 -23.52 -9.67 -0.78
N TYR A 146 -22.30 -9.39 -0.34
CA TYR A 146 -21.06 -9.77 -1.01
C TYR A 146 -20.18 -10.54 -0.02
N PRO A 147 -19.98 -11.85 -0.22
CA PRO A 147 -19.10 -12.63 0.64
C PRO A 147 -17.66 -12.10 0.60
N PHE A 148 -16.99 -12.13 1.76
CA PHE A 148 -15.55 -11.91 1.80
C PHE A 148 -14.83 -13.07 1.12
N THR A 149 -13.90 -12.75 0.22
CA THR A 149 -13.17 -13.73 -0.57
C THR A 149 -11.97 -14.28 0.18
N PHE A 150 -11.22 -13.41 0.86
CA PHE A 150 -10.05 -13.77 1.68
C PHE A 150 -9.71 -12.60 2.61
N CYS A 151 -8.79 -12.83 3.56
CA CYS A 151 -8.19 -11.77 4.36
C CYS A 151 -6.66 -11.82 4.23
N THR A 152 -6.04 -10.66 4.37
CA THR A 152 -4.59 -10.46 4.45
C THR A 152 -4.28 -9.59 5.65
N GLN A 153 -3.01 -9.22 5.86
CA GLN A 153 -2.62 -8.33 6.96
C GLN A 153 -3.25 -6.93 6.86
N ILE A 154 -3.67 -6.49 5.67
CA ILE A 154 -4.28 -5.17 5.47
C ILE A 154 -5.80 -5.17 5.74
N GLY A 155 -6.43 -6.34 5.85
CA GLY A 155 -7.88 -6.44 6.07
C GLY A 155 -8.52 -7.65 5.42
N CYS A 156 -9.85 -7.69 5.45
CA CYS A 156 -10.66 -8.67 4.74
C CYS A 156 -11.22 -8.07 3.45
N ILE A 157 -11.17 -8.84 2.37
CA ILE A 157 -11.42 -8.35 1.01
C ILE A 157 -12.73 -8.94 0.49
N ALA A 158 -13.65 -8.07 0.08
CA ALA A 158 -14.78 -8.46 -0.76
C ALA A 158 -14.49 -8.06 -2.21
N ARG A 159 -14.73 -8.99 -3.14
CA ARG A 159 -14.70 -8.74 -4.58
C ARG A 159 -16.12 -8.61 -5.08
N VAL A 160 -16.43 -7.45 -5.63
CA VAL A 160 -17.78 -7.03 -6.00
C VAL A 160 -17.86 -6.90 -7.53
N GLY A 161 -18.96 -7.36 -8.11
CA GLY A 161 -19.32 -7.07 -9.48
C GLY A 161 -20.60 -6.27 -9.52
N PHE A 162 -20.59 -5.17 -10.27
CA PHE A 162 -21.76 -4.33 -10.51
C PHE A 162 -22.28 -4.52 -11.93
N THR A 163 -23.58 -4.71 -12.09
CA THR A 163 -24.22 -4.71 -13.41
C THR A 163 -24.21 -3.31 -14.03
N ALA A 164 -24.52 -3.22 -15.32
CA ALA A 164 -24.64 -1.92 -15.98
C ALA A 164 -25.71 -1.03 -15.31
N GLU A 165 -26.84 -1.61 -14.88
CA GLU A 165 -27.90 -0.89 -14.19
C GLU A 165 -27.43 -0.34 -12.84
N GLU A 166 -26.61 -1.10 -12.11
CA GLU A 166 -26.06 -0.65 -10.83
C GLU A 166 -25.03 0.46 -11.02
N VAL A 167 -24.16 0.36 -12.03
CA VAL A 167 -23.25 1.46 -12.38
C VAL A 167 -24.05 2.73 -12.71
N GLU A 168 -25.17 2.61 -13.43
CA GLU A 168 -26.07 3.73 -13.69
C GLU A 168 -26.76 4.26 -12.43
N GLN A 169 -27.06 3.40 -11.45
CA GLN A 169 -27.53 3.85 -10.12
C GLN A 169 -26.44 4.62 -9.38
N PHE A 170 -25.18 4.15 -9.39
CA PHE A 170 -24.06 4.90 -8.82
C PHE A 170 -23.91 6.28 -9.45
N LYS A 171 -24.02 6.38 -10.79
CA LYS A 171 -23.90 7.66 -11.52
C LYS A 171 -25.02 8.66 -11.21
N LYS A 172 -26.23 8.18 -10.96
CA LYS A 172 -27.42 9.02 -10.70
C LYS A 172 -27.66 9.26 -9.21
N GLY A 173 -27.08 8.42 -8.36
CA GLY A 173 -27.34 8.38 -6.94
C GLY A 173 -26.61 9.47 -6.16
N GLY A 174 -27.03 9.65 -4.91
CA GLY A 174 -26.40 10.58 -3.98
C GLY A 174 -25.40 9.89 -3.06
N LYS A 175 -25.77 8.69 -2.59
CA LYS A 175 -25.01 7.95 -1.58
C LYS A 175 -25.13 6.44 -1.76
N ALA A 176 -24.04 5.72 -1.56
CA ALA A 176 -24.09 4.31 -1.24
C ALA A 176 -23.69 4.09 0.23
N THR A 177 -24.15 3.01 0.83
CA THR A 177 -23.77 2.62 2.19
C THR A 177 -23.14 1.24 2.14
N VAL A 178 -21.95 1.14 2.70
CA VAL A 178 -21.25 -0.12 2.98
C VAL A 178 -21.48 -0.48 4.44
N THR A 179 -21.99 -1.67 4.71
CA THR A 179 -22.21 -2.18 6.07
C THR A 179 -21.28 -3.34 6.35
N VAL A 180 -20.60 -3.28 7.49
CA VAL A 180 -19.80 -4.35 8.06
C VAL A 180 -20.26 -4.68 9.48
N VAL A 181 -20.03 -5.91 9.92
CA VAL A 181 -20.35 -6.36 11.29
C VAL A 181 -19.05 -6.78 11.97
N PRO A 182 -18.66 -6.19 13.11
CA PRO A 182 -17.49 -6.65 13.86
C PRO A 182 -17.71 -8.05 14.47
N ALA A 183 -16.68 -8.88 14.47
CA ALA A 183 -16.72 -10.22 15.07
C ALA A 183 -16.92 -10.17 16.59
N ALA A 184 -16.36 -9.15 17.26
CA ALA A 184 -16.53 -8.93 18.68
C ALA A 184 -17.95 -8.45 19.06
N ALA A 185 -18.73 -7.94 18.10
CA ALA A 185 -20.07 -7.37 18.30
C ALA A 185 -21.02 -7.84 17.18
N PRO A 186 -21.41 -9.14 17.16
CA PRO A 186 -22.14 -9.76 16.05
C PRO A 186 -23.55 -9.19 15.81
N ASP A 187 -24.09 -8.46 16.79
CA ASP A 187 -25.40 -7.81 16.73
C ASP A 187 -25.31 -6.31 16.38
N THR A 188 -24.11 -5.78 16.14
CA THR A 188 -23.87 -4.37 15.82
C THR A 188 -23.38 -4.21 14.39
N ALA A 189 -24.10 -3.40 13.61
CA ALA A 189 -23.71 -3.05 12.26
C ALA A 189 -23.02 -1.68 12.24
N VAL A 190 -21.90 -1.60 11.54
CA VAL A 190 -21.20 -0.34 11.24
C VAL A 190 -21.53 0.05 9.80
N ASN A 191 -22.16 1.21 9.64
CA ASN A 191 -22.52 1.77 8.34
C ASN A 191 -21.50 2.84 7.95
N LEU A 192 -20.90 2.67 6.77
CA LEU A 192 -19.94 3.58 6.19
C LEU A 192 -20.57 4.20 4.94
N ASP A 193 -20.60 5.53 4.91
CA ASP A 193 -21.16 6.25 3.78
C ASP A 193 -20.11 6.36 2.66
N VAL A 194 -20.56 6.05 1.44
CA VAL A 194 -19.82 6.22 0.19
C VAL A 194 -20.47 7.38 -0.56
N SER A 195 -19.76 8.48 -0.72
CA SER A 195 -20.24 9.59 -1.54
C SER A 195 -20.28 9.18 -3.00
N LEU A 196 -21.41 9.41 -3.67
CA LEU A 196 -21.54 9.18 -5.12
C LEU A 196 -21.29 10.46 -5.93
N LYS A 197 -21.11 11.60 -5.24
CA LYS A 197 -20.70 12.84 -5.88
C LYS A 197 -19.32 12.65 -6.51
N GLY A 198 -19.20 13.00 -7.80
CA GLY A 198 -17.97 12.82 -8.57
C GLY A 198 -17.78 11.42 -9.16
N PHE A 199 -18.63 10.43 -8.81
CA PHE A 199 -18.48 9.06 -9.29
C PHE A 199 -18.53 8.97 -10.82
N THR A 200 -19.48 9.64 -11.47
CA THR A 200 -19.63 9.58 -12.93
C THR A 200 -18.36 10.01 -13.66
N ALA A 201 -17.84 11.19 -13.33
CA ALA A 201 -16.62 11.71 -13.96
C ALA A 201 -15.41 10.82 -13.66
N GLY A 202 -15.28 10.35 -12.41
CA GLY A 202 -14.18 9.48 -12.02
C GLY A 202 -14.23 8.11 -12.67
N PHE A 203 -15.41 7.49 -12.75
CA PHE A 203 -15.58 6.18 -13.37
C PHE A 203 -15.36 6.25 -14.89
N GLU A 204 -15.79 7.32 -15.54
CA GLU A 204 -15.50 7.56 -16.96
C GLU A 204 -14.01 7.76 -17.21
N ALA A 205 -13.31 8.49 -16.33
CA ALA A 205 -11.85 8.65 -16.42
C ALA A 205 -11.11 7.31 -16.28
N VAL A 206 -11.54 6.43 -15.37
CA VAL A 206 -11.01 5.08 -15.23
C VAL A 206 -11.37 4.19 -16.42
N ALA A 207 -12.59 4.28 -16.93
CA ALA A 207 -13.02 3.48 -18.08
C ALA A 207 -12.25 3.84 -19.35
N ALA A 208 -11.84 5.10 -19.50
CA ALA A 208 -11.04 5.56 -20.63
C ALA A 208 -9.68 4.83 -20.72
N THR A 209 -9.09 4.42 -19.58
CA THR A 209 -7.78 3.74 -19.56
C THR A 209 -7.85 2.27 -19.99
N LEU A 210 -9.04 1.70 -20.18
CA LEU A 210 -9.21 0.37 -20.77
C LEU A 210 -9.07 0.35 -22.29
N ALA A 211 -9.28 1.51 -22.94
CA ALA A 211 -9.28 1.63 -24.39
C ALA A 211 -7.87 1.92 -24.96
N GLU A 212 -6.89 2.19 -24.09
CA GLU A 212 -5.54 2.61 -24.45
C GLU A 212 -4.58 1.44 -24.69
#